data_AF-A0A929HTK2-F1
#
_entry.id   AF-A0A929HTK2-F1
#
_cell.length_a   1.000
_cell.length_b   1.000
_cell.length_c   1.000
_cell.angle_alpha   90.00
_cell.angle_beta   90.00
_cell.angle_gamma   90.00
#
_symmetry.space_group_name_H-M   'P 1'
#
loop_
_entity.id
_entity.type
_entity.pdbx_description
1 polymer ?
#
loop_
_entity_poly.entity_id
_entity_poly.type
_entity_poly.pdbx_seq_one_letter_code
_entity_poly.pdbx_strand_id
1 'polypeptide(L)'
;LSGVGGGIGQVHIPGSAAYEYGNKGRLIVLRLGGGDVPKREKKEHNDSDGFPIPPVLRSGSEEQITAGADIFLRHCAKCHANIDGRGAGIPDLRRMDALAHNEFSNIVMKGTRVDKGMGNFSDLLSKEQAEAVHKYLIELAWKAYEDAKAPSMPHQPAAQD
;
A
#
# COMPACT_ATOMS: atom_id res chain seq x y z
N LEU A 1 -10.96 7.32 -21.17
CA LEU A 1 -10.45 8.15 -20.05
C LEU A 1 -11.29 7.95 -18.79
N SER A 2 -11.75 6.73 -18.52
CA SER A 2 -12.38 6.40 -17.25
C SER A 2 -11.28 6.22 -16.21
N GLY A 3 -10.92 7.31 -15.55
CA GLY A 3 -10.13 7.26 -14.31
C GLY A 3 -10.97 6.63 -13.20
N VAL A 4 -10.31 5.99 -12.24
CA VAL A 4 -10.97 5.57 -11.00
C VAL A 4 -11.12 6.79 -10.09
N GLY A 5 -12.34 7.02 -9.59
CA GLY A 5 -12.68 8.14 -8.70
C GLY A 5 -13.63 7.67 -7.58
N GLY A 6 -13.87 8.53 -6.59
CA GLY A 6 -14.69 8.17 -5.42
C GLY A 6 -13.94 7.31 -4.40
N GLY A 7 -14.66 6.58 -3.54
CA GLY A 7 -14.09 5.82 -2.42
C GLY A 7 -13.06 4.74 -2.78
N ILE A 8 -12.99 4.36 -4.06
CA ILE A 8 -12.05 3.39 -4.62
C ILE A 8 -10.97 4.03 -5.51
N GLY A 9 -10.93 5.36 -5.63
CA GLY A 9 -9.95 6.07 -6.47
C GLY A 9 -8.48 5.86 -6.05
N GLN A 10 -8.28 5.29 -4.85
CA GLN A 10 -7.00 4.89 -4.30
C GLN A 10 -6.51 3.53 -4.80
N VAL A 11 -7.30 2.77 -5.56
CA VAL A 11 -6.95 1.43 -6.07
C VAL A 11 -7.00 1.44 -7.60
N HIS A 12 -5.87 1.14 -8.24
CA HIS A 12 -5.79 0.99 -9.68
C HIS A 12 -5.94 -0.50 -10.04
N ILE A 13 -7.11 -0.87 -10.53
CA ILE A 13 -7.46 -2.26 -10.88
C ILE A 13 -6.78 -2.63 -12.21
N PRO A 14 -6.17 -3.83 -12.36
CA PRO A 14 -5.64 -4.31 -13.64
C PRO A 14 -6.64 -4.14 -14.79
N GLY A 15 -6.16 -3.65 -15.94
CA GLY A 15 -6.99 -3.31 -17.11
C GLY A 15 -7.69 -1.95 -17.05
N SER A 16 -7.61 -1.21 -15.93
CA SER A 16 -8.06 0.18 -15.88
C SER A 16 -7.02 1.12 -16.51
N ALA A 17 -7.47 2.28 -17.02
CA ALA A 17 -6.56 3.29 -17.56
C ALA A 17 -5.58 3.84 -16.50
N ALA A 18 -6.01 3.90 -15.23
CA ALA A 18 -5.17 4.33 -14.12
C ALA A 18 -4.07 3.30 -13.79
N TYR A 19 -4.35 2.02 -13.99
CA TYR A 19 -3.35 0.95 -13.91
C TYR A 19 -2.35 1.10 -15.05
N GLU A 20 -2.82 1.01 -16.30
CA GLU A 20 -1.96 0.97 -17.49
C GLU A 20 -1.13 2.23 -17.71
N TYR A 21 -1.67 3.42 -17.43
CA TYR A 21 -1.06 4.71 -17.80
C TYR A 21 -0.75 5.61 -16.60
N GLY A 22 -1.11 5.19 -15.39
CA GLY A 22 -1.05 6.00 -14.19
C GLY A 22 -2.14 7.08 -14.10
N ASN A 23 -2.25 7.71 -12.92
CA ASN A 23 -3.28 8.70 -12.61
C ASN A 23 -2.72 10.06 -12.13
N LYS A 24 -1.49 10.41 -12.52
CA LYS A 24 -0.92 11.73 -12.17
C LYS A 24 -1.73 12.84 -12.87
N GLY A 25 -2.17 13.83 -12.10
CA GLY A 25 -2.97 14.95 -12.64
C GLY A 25 -2.29 15.65 -13.82
N ARG A 26 -3.08 16.05 -14.81
CA ARG A 26 -2.62 16.86 -15.95
C ARG A 26 -3.69 17.85 -16.40
N LEU A 27 -3.27 19.02 -16.86
CA LEU A 27 -4.15 20.00 -17.49
C LEU A 27 -4.28 19.65 -18.98
N ILE A 28 -5.52 19.54 -19.46
CA ILE A 28 -5.82 19.36 -20.89
C ILE A 28 -6.61 20.58 -21.34
N VAL A 29 -6.08 21.31 -22.32
CA VAL A 29 -6.75 22.46 -22.94
C VAL A 29 -7.22 22.05 -24.33
N LEU A 30 -8.50 22.25 -24.62
CA LEU A 30 -9.14 21.83 -25.86
C LEU A 30 -9.60 23.05 -26.66
N ARG A 31 -9.66 22.92 -28.00
CA ARG A 31 -10.23 23.92 -28.90
C ARG A 31 -11.02 23.28 -30.04
N LEU A 32 -11.90 24.02 -30.68
CA LEU A 32 -12.56 23.60 -31.92
C LEU A 32 -11.52 23.37 -33.02
N GLY A 33 -11.68 22.26 -33.76
CA GLY A 33 -10.70 21.81 -34.76
C GLY A 33 -9.35 21.40 -34.16
N GLY A 34 -9.28 21.10 -32.86
CA GLY A 34 -8.10 20.51 -32.23
C GLY A 34 -7.84 19.09 -32.70
N GLY A 35 -6.59 18.66 -32.60
CA GLY A 35 -6.17 17.29 -32.95
C GLY A 35 -6.24 16.32 -31.77
N ASP A 36 -5.62 15.15 -31.95
CA ASP A 36 -5.58 14.11 -30.94
C ASP A 36 -4.89 14.55 -29.66
N VAL A 37 -5.44 14.10 -28.52
CA VAL A 37 -4.84 14.30 -27.21
C VAL A 37 -3.85 13.17 -26.94
N PRO A 38 -2.54 13.46 -26.74
CA PRO A 38 -1.56 12.42 -26.47
C PRO A 38 -1.94 11.57 -25.25
N LYS A 39 -1.83 10.25 -25.40
CA LYS A 39 -1.90 9.30 -24.28
C LYS A 39 -0.59 9.35 -23.51
N ARG A 40 -0.62 9.03 -22.21
CA ARG A 40 0.62 8.83 -21.46
C ARG A 40 1.28 7.54 -21.93
N GLU A 41 2.58 7.43 -21.69
CA GLU A 41 3.27 6.16 -21.80
C GLU A 41 2.66 5.13 -20.85
N LYS A 42 2.68 3.87 -21.28
CA LYS A 42 2.28 2.76 -20.43
C LYS A 42 3.28 2.62 -19.28
N LYS A 43 2.78 2.28 -18.10
CA LYS A 43 3.62 1.93 -16.97
C LYS A 43 4.13 0.50 -17.13
N GLU A 44 5.40 0.31 -16.83
CA GLU A 44 5.94 -1.01 -16.56
C GLU A 44 5.42 -1.47 -15.19
N HIS A 45 4.76 -2.62 -15.17
CA HIS A 45 4.35 -3.30 -13.95
C HIS A 45 5.28 -4.50 -13.77
N ASN A 46 6.22 -4.39 -12.83
CA ASN A 46 7.04 -5.54 -12.48
C ASN A 46 6.24 -6.45 -11.54
N ASP A 47 5.48 -7.36 -12.13
CA ASP A 47 4.74 -8.39 -11.42
C ASP A 47 5.62 -9.63 -11.13
N SER A 48 6.85 -9.67 -11.65
CA SER A 48 7.79 -10.79 -11.53
C SER A 48 8.72 -10.71 -10.33
N ASP A 49 8.92 -9.53 -9.74
CA ASP A 49 9.66 -9.39 -8.49
C ASP A 49 8.75 -9.84 -7.35
N GLY A 50 8.94 -11.08 -6.89
CA GLY A 50 8.26 -11.61 -5.71
C GLY A 50 8.36 -10.68 -4.49
N PHE A 51 7.71 -11.06 -3.40
CA PHE A 51 7.76 -10.24 -2.20
C PHE A 51 9.18 -10.27 -1.59
N PRO A 52 9.82 -9.12 -1.26
CA PRO A 52 11.18 -9.10 -0.75
C PRO A 52 11.25 -9.69 0.65
N ILE A 53 12.39 -10.26 1.02
CA ILE A 53 12.63 -10.66 2.41
C ILE A 53 12.56 -9.41 3.32
N PRO A 54 11.77 -9.42 4.41
CA PRO A 54 11.73 -8.28 5.32
C PRO A 54 13.12 -8.01 5.93
N PRO A 55 13.56 -6.75 6.02
CA PRO A 55 14.89 -6.40 6.52
C PRO A 55 15.01 -6.51 8.06
N VAL A 56 13.91 -6.84 8.74
CA VAL A 56 13.83 -6.93 10.21
C VAL A 56 13.19 -8.27 10.61
N LEU A 57 13.63 -8.81 11.74
CA LEU A 57 13.08 -10.07 12.27
C LEU A 57 11.68 -9.88 12.84
N ARG A 58 10.87 -10.95 12.79
CA ARG A 58 9.60 -11.02 13.52
C ARG A 58 9.82 -10.70 15.00
N SER A 59 8.89 -9.95 15.55
CA SER A 59 8.90 -9.61 16.98
C SER A 59 7.49 -9.24 17.43
N GLY A 60 7.29 -9.26 18.74
CA GLY A 60 6.00 -8.99 19.39
C GLY A 60 5.27 -10.26 19.79
N SER A 61 4.47 -10.17 20.85
CA SER A 61 3.56 -11.24 21.27
C SER A 61 2.31 -11.29 20.40
N GLU A 62 1.54 -12.39 20.49
CA GLU A 62 0.27 -12.53 19.77
C GLU A 62 -0.71 -11.41 20.12
N GLU A 63 -0.73 -10.98 21.39
CA GLU A 63 -1.56 -9.88 21.87
C GLU A 63 -1.14 -8.55 21.24
N GLN A 64 0.17 -8.29 21.12
CA GLN A 64 0.67 -7.07 20.47
C GLN A 64 0.35 -7.05 18.97
N ILE A 65 0.48 -8.19 18.30
CA ILE A 65 0.14 -8.33 16.88
C ILE A 65 -1.35 -8.11 16.66
N THR A 66 -2.21 -8.69 17.51
CA THR A 66 -3.67 -8.54 17.42
C THR A 66 -4.09 -7.09 17.67
N ALA A 67 -3.57 -6.47 18.73
CA ALA A 67 -3.84 -5.05 19.00
C ALA A 67 -3.36 -4.14 17.85
N GLY A 68 -2.18 -4.43 17.28
CA GLY A 68 -1.64 -3.73 16.13
C GLY A 68 -2.52 -3.84 14.88
N ALA A 69 -3.10 -5.02 14.64
CA ALA A 69 -4.04 -5.26 13.55
C ALA A 69 -5.30 -4.37 13.68
N ASP A 70 -5.89 -4.31 14.87
CA ASP A 70 -7.09 -3.49 15.13
C ASP A 70 -6.83 -2.00 14.97
N ILE A 71 -5.66 -1.53 15.40
CA ILE A 71 -5.26 -0.12 15.24
C ILE A 71 -4.99 0.18 13.77
N PHE A 72 -4.28 -0.71 13.07
CA PHE A 72 -4.01 -0.57 11.65
C PHE A 72 -5.30 -0.46 10.84
N LEU A 73 -6.28 -1.33 11.11
CA LEU A 73 -7.56 -1.33 10.42
C LEU A 73 -8.32 0.00 10.63
N ARG A 74 -8.28 0.54 11.85
CA ARG A 74 -8.96 1.79 12.21
C ARG A 74 -8.30 3.04 11.63
N HIS A 75 -6.98 3.10 11.60
CA HIS A 75 -6.25 4.34 11.36
C HIS A 75 -5.41 4.36 10.07
N CYS A 76 -4.96 3.20 9.59
CA CYS A 76 -3.96 3.11 8.53
C CYS A 76 -4.53 2.57 7.22
N ALA A 77 -5.37 1.52 7.31
CA ALA A 77 -5.83 0.73 6.16
C ALA A 77 -6.57 1.53 5.08
N LYS A 78 -7.23 2.63 5.46
CA LYS A 78 -7.95 3.50 4.52
C LYS A 78 -7.03 4.12 3.47
N CYS A 79 -5.79 4.42 3.82
CA CYS A 79 -4.79 4.94 2.88
C CYS A 79 -3.81 3.83 2.46
N HIS A 80 -3.29 3.08 3.44
CA HIS A 80 -2.36 1.99 3.22
C HIS A 80 -3.12 0.67 3.01
N ALA A 81 -3.76 0.54 1.85
CA ALA A 81 -4.45 -0.70 1.47
C ALA A 81 -3.50 -1.89 1.26
N ASN A 82 -2.18 -1.70 1.45
CA ASN A 82 -1.14 -2.71 1.27
C ASN A 82 -1.24 -3.42 -0.08
N ILE A 83 -1.47 -2.62 -1.12
CA ILE A 83 -1.35 -3.00 -2.52
C ILE A 83 -0.11 -2.30 -3.06
N ASP A 84 0.79 -3.07 -3.66
CA ASP A 84 2.16 -2.67 -4.05
C ASP A 84 2.24 -1.44 -4.96
N GLY A 85 2.06 -0.24 -4.42
CA GLY A 85 2.05 1.03 -5.17
C GLY A 85 0.97 1.13 -6.27
N ARG A 86 0.12 0.11 -6.43
CA ARG A 86 -1.00 0.02 -7.40
C ARG A 86 -2.21 0.84 -6.97
N GLY A 87 -1.95 1.92 -6.24
CA GLY A 87 -2.96 2.85 -5.78
C GLY A 87 -2.63 4.29 -6.16
N ALA A 88 -3.07 5.25 -5.36
CA ALA A 88 -2.83 6.68 -5.57
C ALA A 88 -1.39 7.14 -5.22
N GLY A 89 -0.39 6.26 -5.32
CA GLY A 89 0.99 6.55 -4.91
C GLY A 89 1.25 6.42 -3.41
N ILE A 90 0.31 5.84 -2.66
CA ILE A 90 0.50 5.49 -1.24
C ILE A 90 1.32 4.19 -1.13
N PRO A 91 2.37 4.13 -0.29
CA PRO A 91 3.21 2.94 -0.15
C PRO A 91 2.48 1.71 0.44
N ASP A 92 2.85 0.51 -0.02
CA ASP A 92 2.55 -0.75 0.68
C ASP A 92 3.48 -0.88 1.88
N LEU A 93 2.94 -0.81 3.10
CA LEU A 93 3.75 -0.78 4.32
C LEU A 93 4.42 -2.13 4.63
N ARG A 94 3.98 -3.21 3.99
CA ARG A 94 4.65 -4.50 4.13
C ARG A 94 6.03 -4.51 3.44
N ARG A 95 6.26 -3.58 2.49
CA ARG A 95 7.50 -3.46 1.72
C ARG A 95 8.44 -2.36 2.26
N MET A 96 8.31 -2.01 3.54
CA MET A 96 9.21 -1.04 4.18
C MET A 96 10.68 -1.49 4.08
N ASP A 97 11.57 -0.55 3.77
CA ASP A 97 13.01 -0.76 3.83
C ASP A 97 13.54 -0.59 5.27
N ALA A 98 14.81 -0.93 5.50
CA ALA A 98 15.43 -0.85 6.82
C ALA A 98 15.35 0.57 7.42
N LEU A 99 15.49 1.61 6.59
CA LEU A 99 15.42 3.00 7.02
C LEU A 99 14.00 3.37 7.48
N ALA A 100 12.98 2.97 6.73
CA ALA A 100 11.58 3.18 7.10
C ALA A 100 11.21 2.43 8.38
N HIS A 101 11.74 1.22 8.60
CA HIS A 101 11.58 0.52 9.87
C HIS A 101 12.22 1.28 11.03
N ASN A 102 13.45 1.80 10.86
CA ASN A 102 14.13 2.59 11.88
C ASN A 102 13.38 3.90 12.21
N GLU A 103 12.86 4.55 11.17
CA GLU A 103 12.15 5.82 11.30
C GLU A 103 10.66 5.67 11.63
N PHE A 104 10.14 4.45 11.79
CA PHE A 104 8.70 4.20 11.90
C PHE A 104 8.03 5.06 12.97
N SER A 105 8.61 5.10 14.18
CA SER A 105 8.08 5.92 15.27
C SER A 105 8.14 7.41 14.96
N ASN A 106 9.21 7.90 14.33
CA ASN A 106 9.31 9.31 13.94
C ASN A 106 8.27 9.67 12.87
N ILE A 107 8.04 8.79 11.90
CA ILE A 107 7.03 8.99 10.86
C ILE A 107 5.62 9.08 11.48
N VAL A 108 5.25 8.12 12.31
CA VAL A 108 3.89 8.00 12.85
C VAL A 108 3.63 8.99 13.99
N MET A 109 4.60 9.19 14.88
CA MET A 109 4.42 9.94 16.13
C MET A 109 5.01 11.35 16.12
N LYS A 110 5.96 11.65 15.23
CA LYS A 110 6.55 13.00 15.11
C LYS A 110 6.17 13.68 13.80
N GLY A 111 5.39 13.02 12.95
CA GLY A 111 4.89 13.59 11.71
C GLY A 111 6.00 13.98 10.71
N THR A 112 7.11 13.25 10.66
CA THR A 112 8.25 13.59 9.76
C THR A 112 7.92 13.51 8.26
N ARG A 113 6.70 13.08 7.90
CA ARG A 113 6.19 13.00 6.52
C ARG A 113 4.85 13.74 6.32
N VAL A 114 4.48 14.64 7.22
CA VAL A 114 3.23 15.43 7.12
C VAL A 114 3.20 16.30 5.86
N ASP A 115 4.33 16.84 5.45
CA ASP A 115 4.51 17.58 4.19
C ASP A 115 4.19 16.74 2.95
N LYS A 116 4.28 15.40 3.06
CA LYS A 116 3.94 14.43 2.03
C LYS A 116 2.54 13.83 2.19
N GLY A 117 1.74 14.33 3.12
CA GLY A 117 0.37 13.89 3.39
C GLY A 117 0.24 12.70 4.35
N MET A 118 1.33 12.23 4.97
CA MET A 118 1.26 11.21 6.03
C MET A 118 0.99 11.89 7.38
N GLY A 119 -0.20 11.63 7.96
CA GLY A 119 -0.64 12.28 9.19
C GLY A 119 0.26 12.01 10.41
N ASN A 120 0.24 12.93 11.37
CA ASN A 120 0.79 12.73 12.71
C ASN A 120 -0.28 12.10 13.61
N PHE A 121 0.07 11.02 14.31
CA PHE A 121 -0.84 10.25 15.16
C PHE A 121 -0.55 10.42 16.66
N SER A 122 0.34 11.34 17.05
CA SER A 122 0.70 11.57 18.46
C SER A 122 -0.48 11.88 19.37
N ASP A 123 -1.55 12.47 18.83
CA ASP A 123 -2.73 12.88 19.60
C ASP A 123 -3.80 11.77 19.65
N LEU A 124 -3.59 10.66 18.92
CA LEU A 124 -4.54 9.56 18.78
C LEU A 124 -4.02 8.24 19.33
N LEU A 125 -2.71 8.02 19.26
CA LEU A 125 -2.05 6.76 19.62
C LEU A 125 -1.01 6.98 20.71
N SER A 126 -0.86 6.02 21.60
CA SER A 126 0.32 5.93 22.46
C SER A 126 1.53 5.39 21.68
N LYS A 127 2.73 5.53 22.26
CA LYS A 127 3.95 4.97 21.68
C LYS A 127 3.86 3.45 21.55
N GLU A 128 3.29 2.79 22.54
CA GLU A 128 3.10 1.33 22.61
C GLU A 128 2.10 0.87 21.55
N GLN A 129 1.03 1.65 21.33
CA GLN A 129 0.06 1.40 20.26
C GLN A 129 0.70 1.53 18.87
N ALA A 130 1.52 2.56 18.65
CA ALA A 130 2.27 2.70 17.41
C ALA A 130 3.27 1.54 17.22
N GLU A 131 3.96 1.11 18.28
CA GLU A 131 4.86 -0.05 18.23
C GLU A 131 4.10 -1.34 17.91
N ALA A 132 2.92 -1.56 18.48
CA ALA A 132 2.06 -2.72 18.16
C ALA A 132 1.71 -2.77 16.67
N VAL A 133 1.37 -1.61 16.06
CA VAL A 133 1.16 -1.50 14.61
C VAL A 133 2.43 -1.87 13.83
N HIS A 134 3.61 -1.43 14.29
CA HIS A 134 4.88 -1.79 13.65
C HIS A 134 5.13 -3.30 13.69
N LYS A 135 4.89 -3.96 14.83
CA LYS A 135 5.02 -5.42 14.98
C LYS A 135 4.05 -6.16 14.05
N TYR A 136 2.80 -5.70 13.99
CA TYR A 136 1.81 -6.24 13.06
C TYR A 136 2.24 -6.12 11.59
N LEU A 137 2.77 -4.96 11.17
CA LEU A 137 3.26 -4.75 9.82
C LEU A 137 4.47 -5.63 9.48
N ILE A 138 5.38 -5.85 10.43
CA ILE A 138 6.50 -6.78 10.29
C ILE A 138 5.96 -8.20 10.07
N GLU A 139 5.00 -8.64 10.89
CA GLU A 139 4.39 -9.95 10.76
C GLU A 139 3.68 -10.14 9.41
N LEU A 140 2.95 -9.12 8.93
CA LEU A 140 2.36 -9.12 7.59
C LEU A 140 3.40 -9.20 6.47
N ALA A 141 4.53 -8.51 6.62
CA ALA A 141 5.61 -8.54 5.63
C ALA A 141 6.23 -9.94 5.52
N TRP A 142 6.45 -10.61 6.65
CA TRP A 142 6.95 -11.98 6.65
C TRP A 142 5.96 -12.97 6.07
N LYS A 143 4.67 -12.87 6.42
CA LYS A 143 3.61 -13.69 5.80
C LYS A 143 3.59 -13.52 4.28
N ALA A 144 3.63 -12.27 3.80
CA ALA A 144 3.64 -12.00 2.36
C ALA A 144 4.89 -12.56 1.65
N TYR A 145 6.06 -12.53 2.29
CA TYR A 145 7.28 -13.16 1.80
C TYR A 145 7.17 -14.68 1.72
N GLU A 146 6.61 -15.32 2.74
CA GLU A 146 6.42 -16.77 2.79
C GLU A 146 5.38 -17.24 1.76
N ASP A 147 4.26 -16.53 1.66
CA ASP A 147 3.19 -16.80 0.68
C ASP A 147 3.73 -16.67 -0.75
N ALA A 148 4.56 -15.66 -1.02
CA ALA A 148 5.18 -15.48 -2.34
C ALA A 148 6.20 -16.58 -2.68
N LYS A 149 6.71 -17.32 -1.69
CA LYS A 149 7.60 -18.46 -1.88
C LYS A 149 6.87 -19.80 -1.95
N ALA A 150 5.65 -19.87 -1.44
CA ALA A 150 4.87 -21.08 -1.48
C ALA A 150 4.54 -21.46 -2.94
N PRO A 151 4.62 -22.76 -3.32
CA PRO A 151 4.20 -23.18 -4.64
C PRO A 151 2.73 -22.82 -4.84
N SER A 152 2.41 -22.20 -5.98
CA SER A 152 1.03 -21.86 -6.34
C SER A 152 0.19 -23.14 -6.37
N MET A 153 -0.65 -23.35 -5.35
CA MET A 153 -1.64 -24.42 -5.43
C MET A 153 -2.68 -24.04 -6.48
N PRO A 154 -2.93 -24.90 -7.50
CA PRO A 154 -3.98 -24.61 -8.47
C PRO A 154 -5.32 -24.52 -7.75
N HIS A 155 -6.03 -23.42 -7.99
CA HIS A 155 -7.38 -23.20 -7.47
C HIS A 155 -8.29 -24.29 -8.02
N GLN A 156 -8.64 -25.30 -7.21
CA GLN A 156 -9.71 -26.22 -7.55
C GLN A 156 -11.03 -25.47 -7.34
N PRO A 157 -11.88 -25.31 -8.38
CA PRO A 157 -13.20 -24.74 -8.18
C PRO A 157 -13.98 -25.66 -7.23
N ALA A 158 -14.61 -25.07 -6.22
CA ALA A 158 -15.52 -25.78 -5.33
C ALA A 158 -16.60 -26.48 -6.18
N ALA A 159 -16.77 -27.79 -5.96
CA ALA A 159 -17.86 -28.54 -6.54
C ALA A 159 -19.19 -27.87 -6.15
N GLN A 160 -20.00 -27.57 -7.16
CA GLN A 160 -21.36 -27.11 -6.96
C GLN A 160 -22.22 -28.36 -6.77
N ASP A 161 -22.72 -28.57 -5.55
CA ASP A 161 -23.79 -29.51 -5.24
C ASP A 161 -25.15 -28.80 -5.29
#